data_AF-A0A2T4J8M2-F1
#
_entry.id   AF-A0A2T4J8M2-F1
#
_cell.length_a   1.000
_cell.length_b   1.000
_cell.length_c   1.000
_cell.angle_alpha   90.00
_cell.angle_beta   90.00
_cell.angle_gamma   90.00
#
_symmetry.space_group_name_H-M   'P 1'
#
loop_
_entity.id
_entity.type
_entity.pdbx_description
1 polymer ?
#
loop_
_entity_poly.entity_id
_entity_poly.type
_entity_poly.pdbx_seq_one_letter_code
_entity_poly.pdbx_strand_id
1 'polypeptide(L)'
;MFIRYLLPMLIALALVVALTISQGLDFKERSQATADPNSYPRTAIVFSGQFDRIEVGLQLIEDGAIDRLLVSGANPKSGIHQARFSDQFNLTIRQRSALANGQIILADGALSTLENAIESECWLQSSPEVSEVLLITSTRHMARASLV
;
A
#
# COMPACT_ATOMS: atom_id res chain seq x y z
N MET A 1 -23.37 1.32 46.05
CA MET A 1 -22.73 2.29 45.13
C MET A 1 -21.96 1.60 43.99
N PHE A 2 -21.21 0.53 44.25
CA PHE A 2 -20.46 -0.24 43.24
C PHE A 2 -21.30 -0.83 42.09
N ILE A 3 -22.47 -1.44 42.38
CA ILE A 3 -23.32 -2.10 41.38
C ILE A 3 -23.82 -1.13 40.28
N ARG A 4 -23.99 0.16 40.61
CA ARG A 4 -24.49 1.18 39.67
C ARG A 4 -23.52 1.46 38.53
N TYR A 5 -22.22 1.24 38.75
CA TYR A 5 -21.18 1.44 37.74
C TYR A 5 -20.76 0.14 37.04
N LEU A 6 -21.16 -1.03 37.57
CA LEU A 6 -20.81 -2.34 37.02
C LEU A 6 -21.43 -2.54 35.62
N LEU A 7 -22.72 -2.24 35.47
CA LEU A 7 -23.43 -2.39 34.18
C LEU A 7 -22.85 -1.48 33.06
N PRO A 8 -22.68 -0.16 33.25
CA PRO A 8 -22.07 0.68 32.22
C PRO A 8 -20.61 0.30 31.94
N MET A 9 -19.87 -0.20 32.94
CA MET A 9 -18.49 -0.69 32.73
C MET A 9 -18.47 -1.95 31.86
N LEU A 10 -19.39 -2.90 32.07
CA LEU A 10 -19.53 -4.09 31.23
C LEU A 10 -19.96 -3.74 29.81
N ILE A 11 -20.87 -2.78 29.64
CA ILE A 11 -21.28 -2.28 28.31
C ILE A 11 -20.09 -1.62 27.61
N ALA A 12 -19.35 -0.75 28.30
CA ALA A 12 -18.16 -0.11 27.74
C ALA A 12 -17.10 -1.14 27.33
N LEU A 13 -16.85 -2.16 28.17
CA LEU A 13 -15.95 -3.26 27.85
C LEU A 13 -16.43 -4.05 26.64
N ALA A 14 -17.72 -4.40 26.58
CA ALA A 14 -18.30 -5.11 25.44
C ALA A 14 -18.20 -4.30 24.14
N LEU A 15 -18.39 -2.98 24.18
CA LEU A 15 -18.20 -2.10 23.03
C LEU A 15 -16.75 -2.09 22.56
N VAL A 16 -15.78 -1.93 23.48
CA VAL A 16 -14.35 -1.98 23.14
C VAL A 16 -13.99 -3.32 22.50
N VAL A 17 -14.48 -4.44 23.06
CA VAL A 17 -14.27 -5.78 22.50
C VAL A 17 -14.92 -5.93 21.12
N ALA A 18 -16.15 -5.43 20.92
CA ALA A 18 -16.82 -5.48 19.63
C ALA A 18 -16.06 -4.67 18.56
N LEU A 19 -15.59 -3.47 18.91
CA LEU A 19 -14.76 -2.63 18.05
C LEU A 19 -13.44 -3.31 17.66
N THR A 20 -12.73 -3.91 18.62
CA THR A 20 -11.46 -4.59 18.31
C THR A 20 -11.66 -5.82 17.43
N ILE A 21 -12.73 -6.60 17.65
CA ILE A 21 -13.09 -7.72 16.78
C ILE A 21 -13.41 -7.24 15.37
N SER A 22 -14.21 -6.17 15.24
CA SER A 22 -14.59 -5.60 13.94
C SER A 22 -13.37 -5.17 13.12
N GLN A 23 -12.44 -4.43 13.73
CA GLN A 23 -11.20 -4.00 13.07
C GLN A 23 -10.32 -5.20 12.67
N GLY A 24 -10.27 -6.24 13.52
CA GLY A 24 -9.51 -7.45 13.23
C GLY A 24 -10.07 -8.28 12.07
N LEU A 25 -11.40 -8.35 11.94
CA LEU A 25 -12.06 -9.03 10.82
C LEU A 25 -11.85 -8.27 9.51
N ASP A 26 -12.02 -6.95 9.51
CA ASP A 26 -11.79 -6.08 8.35
C ASP A 26 -10.34 -6.18 7.86
N PHE A 27 -9.36 -6.11 8.77
CA PHE A 27 -7.95 -6.32 8.41
C PHE A 27 -7.70 -7.71 7.81
N LYS A 28 -8.30 -8.76 8.37
CA LYS A 28 -8.15 -10.13 7.84
C LYS A 28 -8.71 -10.25 6.42
N GLU A 29 -9.81 -9.58 6.11
CA GLU A 29 -10.40 -9.57 4.78
C GLU A 29 -9.48 -8.84 3.78
N ARG A 30 -9.03 -7.62 4.13
CA ARG A 30 -8.18 -6.78 3.26
C ARG A 30 -6.76 -7.31 3.05
N SER A 31 -6.24 -8.10 3.99
CA SER A 31 -4.87 -8.66 3.92
C SER A 31 -4.77 -9.97 3.14
N GLN A 32 -5.91 -10.56 2.75
CA GLN A 32 -5.88 -11.78 1.94
C GLN A 32 -5.43 -11.47 0.52
N ALA A 33 -4.41 -12.20 0.07
CA ALA A 33 -3.99 -12.14 -1.32
C ALA A 33 -5.11 -12.70 -2.21
N THR A 34 -5.59 -11.90 -3.17
CA THR A 34 -6.57 -12.36 -4.15
C THR A 34 -5.93 -13.38 -5.09
N ALA A 35 -6.59 -14.53 -5.29
CA ALA A 35 -6.06 -15.61 -6.13
C ALA A 35 -6.20 -15.32 -7.64
N ASP A 36 -7.09 -14.40 -8.02
CA ASP A 36 -7.30 -13.98 -9.41
C ASP A 36 -6.69 -12.58 -9.65
N PRO A 37 -5.64 -12.47 -10.47
CA PRO A 37 -5.03 -11.18 -10.80
C PRO A 37 -5.97 -10.19 -11.50
N ASN A 38 -7.04 -10.65 -12.16
CA ASN A 38 -8.02 -9.76 -12.78
C ASN A 38 -8.94 -9.08 -11.77
N SER A 39 -8.94 -9.56 -10.53
CA SER A 39 -9.72 -9.02 -9.42
C SER A 39 -8.93 -7.97 -8.63
N TYR A 40 -7.70 -7.64 -9.02
CA TYR A 40 -6.94 -6.57 -8.37
C TYR A 40 -7.50 -5.19 -8.71
N PRO A 41 -7.41 -4.23 -7.77
CA PRO A 41 -7.55 -2.83 -8.08
C PRO A 41 -6.59 -2.42 -9.20
N ARG A 42 -7.04 -1.54 -10.10
CA ARG A 42 -6.24 -1.08 -11.26
C ARG A 42 -5.08 -0.16 -10.87
N THR A 43 -5.00 0.26 -9.62
CA THR A 43 -3.93 1.08 -9.08
C THR A 43 -3.21 0.30 -7.99
N ALA A 44 -1.88 0.26 -8.03
CA ALA A 44 -1.06 -0.33 -6.98
C ALA A 44 -0.10 0.68 -6.34
N ILE A 45 0.23 0.41 -5.09
CA ILE A 45 1.22 1.17 -4.31
C ILE A 45 2.25 0.17 -3.76
N VAL A 46 3.52 0.41 -4.06
CA VAL A 46 4.64 -0.36 -3.52
C VAL A 46 5.37 0.48 -2.48
N PHE A 47 5.53 -0.05 -1.27
CA PHE A 47 6.44 0.53 -0.29
C PHE A 47 7.86 0.06 -0.57
N SER A 48 8.79 1.00 -0.70
CA SER A 48 10.21 0.71 -0.87
C SER A 48 10.84 -0.05 0.32
N GLY A 49 12.09 -0.47 0.14
CA GLY A 49 12.93 -1.09 1.17
C GLY A 49 13.43 -2.49 0.82
N GLN A 50 12.81 -3.17 -0.15
CA GLN A 50 13.35 -4.38 -0.79
C GLN A 50 12.92 -4.36 -2.26
N PHE A 51 13.85 -4.66 -3.16
CA PHE A 51 13.65 -4.51 -4.61
C PHE A 51 12.62 -5.49 -5.18
N ASP A 52 12.53 -6.71 -4.64
CA ASP A 52 11.58 -7.75 -5.07
C ASP A 52 10.13 -7.24 -5.12
N ARG A 53 9.75 -6.32 -4.21
CA ARG A 53 8.40 -5.75 -4.17
C ARG A 53 8.12 -4.79 -5.34
N ILE A 54 9.15 -4.06 -5.77
CA ILE A 54 9.07 -3.16 -6.92
C ILE A 54 8.97 -4.00 -8.20
N GLU A 55 9.75 -5.07 -8.29
CA GLU A 55 9.68 -6.02 -9.40
C GLU A 55 8.28 -6.63 -9.55
N VAL A 56 7.61 -6.99 -8.45
CA VAL A 56 6.20 -7.44 -8.49
C VAL A 56 5.29 -6.36 -9.09
N GLY A 57 5.38 -5.11 -8.64
CA GLY A 57 4.58 -4.01 -9.18
C GLY A 57 4.83 -3.77 -10.67
N LEU A 58 6.10 -3.82 -11.08
CA LEU A 58 6.52 -3.69 -12.48
C LEU A 58 5.99 -4.84 -13.34
N GLN A 59 6.00 -6.07 -12.82
CA GLN A 59 5.43 -7.22 -13.51
C GLN A 59 3.92 -7.07 -13.70
N LEU A 60 3.19 -6.57 -12.70
CA LEU A 60 1.75 -6.33 -12.83
C LEU A 60 1.41 -5.27 -13.91
N ILE A 61 2.26 -4.25 -14.08
CA ILE A 61 2.17 -3.30 -15.20
C ILE A 61 2.43 -4.01 -16.54
N GLU A 62 3.45 -4.89 -16.58
CA GLU A 62 3.81 -5.66 -17.77
C GLU A 62 2.69 -6.61 -18.20
N ASP A 63 2.01 -7.23 -17.23
CA ASP A 63 0.89 -8.16 -17.46
C ASP A 63 -0.41 -7.42 -17.78
N GLY A 64 -0.49 -6.11 -17.51
CA GLY A 64 -1.73 -5.32 -17.64
C GLY A 64 -2.77 -5.59 -16.56
N ALA A 65 -2.35 -6.21 -15.45
CA ALA A 65 -3.20 -6.43 -14.27
C ALA A 65 -3.52 -5.11 -13.56
N ILE A 66 -2.60 -4.14 -13.61
CA ILE A 66 -2.77 -2.79 -13.10
C ILE A 66 -2.43 -1.75 -14.18
N ASP A 67 -3.02 -0.57 -14.08
CA ASP A 67 -2.84 0.55 -14.99
C ASP A 67 -1.92 1.64 -14.43
N ARG A 68 -1.82 1.74 -13.10
CA ARG A 68 -1.02 2.73 -12.39
C ARG A 68 -0.26 2.13 -11.21
N LEU A 69 0.97 2.56 -11.01
CA LEU A 69 1.86 2.12 -9.93
C LEU A 69 2.53 3.32 -9.26
N LEU A 70 2.33 3.48 -7.95
CA LEU A 70 3.13 4.36 -7.12
C LEU A 70 4.26 3.55 -6.45
N VAL A 71 5.50 3.99 -6.56
CA VAL A 71 6.63 3.51 -5.76
C VAL A 71 6.96 4.56 -4.71
N SER A 72 6.56 4.31 -3.47
CA SER A 72 6.75 5.23 -2.34
C SER A 72 8.09 4.99 -1.65
N GLY A 73 8.79 6.08 -1.30
CA GLY A 73 10.15 6.07 -0.75
C GLY A 73 11.23 5.70 -1.79
N ALA A 74 11.03 6.04 -3.06
CA ALA A 74 11.96 5.91 -4.19
C ALA A 74 13.16 6.87 -4.10
N ASN A 75 13.94 6.77 -3.02
CA ASN A 75 15.09 7.64 -2.76
C ASN A 75 16.42 6.87 -2.61
N PRO A 76 17.58 7.57 -2.66
CA PRO A 76 18.88 6.91 -2.54
C PRO A 76 19.10 6.15 -1.23
N LYS A 77 18.41 6.50 -0.13
CA LYS A 77 18.54 5.78 1.14
C LYS A 77 17.88 4.40 1.09
N SER A 78 16.83 4.23 0.29
CA SER A 78 16.24 2.92 -0.02
C SER A 78 16.96 2.20 -1.18
N GLY A 79 18.07 2.77 -1.67
CA GLY A 79 18.86 2.24 -2.78
C GLY A 79 18.26 2.54 -4.16
N ILE A 80 17.24 3.40 -4.25
CA ILE A 80 16.55 3.70 -5.50
C ILE A 80 17.06 5.03 -6.06
N HIS A 81 17.52 5.01 -7.31
CA HIS A 81 17.98 6.20 -8.01
C HIS A 81 17.02 6.52 -9.15
N GLN A 82 16.12 7.49 -8.99
CA GLN A 82 15.08 7.81 -9.98
C GLN A 82 15.64 8.02 -11.40
N ALA A 83 16.74 8.76 -11.54
CA ALA A 83 17.37 9.02 -12.84
C ALA A 83 17.95 7.76 -13.52
N ARG A 84 18.19 6.68 -12.76
CA ARG A 84 18.69 5.39 -13.24
C ARG A 84 17.67 4.27 -13.06
N PHE A 85 16.43 4.58 -12.67
CA PHE A 85 15.43 3.59 -12.30
C PHE A 85 15.19 2.58 -13.44
N SER A 86 15.11 3.08 -14.68
CA SER A 86 14.95 2.26 -15.88
C SER A 86 16.04 1.20 -16.06
N ASP A 87 17.28 1.53 -15.72
CA ASP A 87 18.42 0.63 -15.88
C ASP A 87 18.61 -0.23 -14.63
N GLN A 88 18.34 0.33 -13.45
CA GLN A 88 18.39 -0.35 -12.16
C GLN A 88 17.45 -1.56 -12.11
N PHE A 89 16.26 -1.44 -12.69
CA PHE A 89 15.25 -2.51 -12.74
C PHE A 89 15.12 -3.16 -14.12
N ASN A 90 16.04 -2.87 -15.05
CA ASN A 90 16.05 -3.42 -16.41
C ASN A 90 14.67 -3.35 -17.12
N LEU A 91 14.04 -2.17 -17.09
CA LEU A 91 12.65 -2.01 -17.53
C LEU A 91 12.45 -2.40 -19.01
N THR A 92 11.33 -3.08 -19.28
CA THR A 92 10.85 -3.39 -20.64
C THR A 92 10.46 -2.13 -21.40
N ILE A 93 10.21 -2.24 -22.71
CA ILE A 93 9.69 -1.13 -23.52
C ILE A 93 8.35 -0.62 -22.96
N ARG A 94 7.46 -1.53 -22.57
CA ARG A 94 6.15 -1.19 -22.02
C ARG A 94 6.28 -0.46 -20.68
N GLN A 95 7.10 -0.96 -19.77
CA GLN A 95 7.35 -0.31 -18.47
C GLN A 95 8.03 1.06 -18.62
N ARG A 96 8.99 1.20 -19.55
CA ARG A 96 9.60 2.50 -19.85
C ARG A 96 8.57 3.50 -20.38
N SER A 97 7.66 3.05 -21.26
CA SER A 97 6.54 3.88 -21.71
C SER A 97 5.61 4.26 -20.55
N ALA A 98 5.29 3.31 -19.68
CA ALA A 98 4.44 3.56 -18.50
C ALA A 98 5.07 4.59 -17.55
N LEU A 99 6.38 4.51 -17.31
CA LEU A 99 7.13 5.50 -16.54
C LEU A 99 7.10 6.88 -17.22
N ALA A 100 7.36 6.94 -18.53
CA ALA A 100 7.35 8.21 -19.27
C ALA A 100 5.97 8.88 -19.32
N ASN A 101 4.89 8.08 -19.32
CA ASN A 101 3.52 8.55 -19.35
C ASN A 101 2.94 8.86 -17.96
N GLY A 102 3.72 8.74 -16.89
CA GLY A 102 3.26 8.98 -15.51
C GLY A 102 2.35 7.89 -14.95
N GLN A 103 2.33 6.71 -15.57
CA GLN A 103 1.62 5.54 -15.05
C GLN A 103 2.43 4.85 -13.94
N ILE A 104 3.76 4.91 -14.02
CA ILE A 104 4.65 4.57 -12.91
C ILE A 104 5.15 5.88 -12.30
N ILE A 105 4.92 6.09 -11.00
CA ILE A 105 5.28 7.29 -10.28
C ILE A 105 6.30 6.92 -9.20
N LEU A 106 7.40 7.67 -9.13
CA LEU A 106 8.45 7.49 -8.13
C LEU A 106 8.38 8.65 -7.14
N ALA A 107 7.94 8.40 -5.92
CA ALA A 107 7.87 9.41 -4.86
C ALA A 107 9.00 9.16 -3.85
N ASP A 108 9.75 10.20 -3.45
CA ASP A 108 11.04 10.07 -2.75
C ASP A 108 11.09 10.67 -1.35
N GLY A 109 9.98 11.24 -0.86
CA GLY A 109 9.90 11.92 0.42
C GLY A 109 9.93 10.98 1.63
N ALA A 110 9.56 9.71 1.47
CA ALA A 110 9.44 8.79 2.59
C ALA A 110 10.74 8.08 3.00
N LEU A 111 11.08 8.08 4.29
CA LEU A 111 12.26 7.41 4.87
C LEU A 111 11.90 6.25 5.81
N SER A 112 10.61 6.01 6.05
CA SER A 112 10.08 5.01 6.97
C SER A 112 8.75 4.45 6.49
N THR A 113 8.31 3.33 7.07
CA THR A 113 7.01 2.73 6.72
C THR A 113 5.82 3.66 6.97
N LEU A 114 5.88 4.50 8.02
CA LEU A 114 4.82 5.48 8.31
C LEU A 114 4.83 6.59 7.27
N GLU A 115 6.01 7.12 6.94
CA GLU A 115 6.12 8.16 5.92
C GLU A 115 5.73 7.64 4.53
N ASN A 116 5.98 6.38 4.20
CA ASN A 116 5.50 5.79 2.94
C ASN A 116 3.97 5.85 2.86
N ALA A 117 3.30 5.57 3.98
CA ALA A 117 1.85 5.57 4.05
C ALA A 117 1.29 7.00 3.95
N ILE A 118 1.90 7.98 4.62
CA ILE A 118 1.56 9.41 4.48
C ILE A 118 1.80 9.89 3.04
N GLU A 119 2.94 9.55 2.43
CA GLU A 119 3.25 9.91 1.05
C GLU A 119 2.22 9.33 0.07
N SER A 120 1.78 8.09 0.31
CA SER A 120 0.73 7.42 -0.44
C SER A 120 -0.63 8.11 -0.28
N GLU A 121 -0.98 8.52 0.94
CA GLU A 121 -2.21 9.28 1.21
C GLU A 121 -2.21 10.63 0.47
N CYS A 122 -1.12 11.40 0.57
CA CYS A 122 -0.98 12.67 -0.15
C CYS A 122 -1.14 12.49 -1.66
N TRP A 123 -0.56 11.43 -2.21
CA TRP A 123 -0.71 11.10 -3.62
C TRP A 123 -2.17 10.73 -3.98
N LEU A 124 -2.83 9.91 -3.18
CA LEU A 124 -4.24 9.54 -3.39
C LEU A 124 -5.19 10.74 -3.31
N GLN A 125 -4.94 11.69 -2.40
CA GLN A 125 -5.71 12.93 -2.32
C GLN A 125 -5.62 13.77 -3.61
N SER A 126 -4.52 13.64 -4.37
CA SER A 126 -4.37 14.27 -5.69
C SER A 126 -4.85 13.41 -6.87
N SER A 127 -5.35 12.20 -6.60
CA SER A 127 -5.84 11.22 -7.57
C SER A 127 -7.29 10.81 -7.25
N PRO A 128 -8.26 11.74 -7.29
CA PRO A 128 -9.63 11.51 -6.82
C PRO A 128 -10.39 10.41 -7.58
N GLU A 129 -9.89 9.98 -8.74
CA GLU A 129 -10.40 8.86 -9.51
C GLU A 129 -10.05 7.48 -8.92
N VAL A 130 -9.10 7.42 -7.99
CA VAL A 130 -8.66 6.17 -7.36
C VAL A 130 -9.51 5.89 -6.13
N SER A 131 -10.34 4.85 -6.21
CA SER A 131 -11.23 4.42 -5.11
C SER A 131 -10.68 3.25 -4.31
N GLU A 132 -9.80 2.44 -4.90
CA GLU A 132 -9.19 1.26 -4.29
C GLU A 132 -7.76 1.09 -4.80
N VAL A 133 -6.89 0.54 -3.95
CA VAL A 133 -5.50 0.28 -4.30
C VAL A 133 -5.04 -1.11 -3.86
N LEU A 134 -4.21 -1.73 -4.69
CA LEU A 134 -3.42 -2.89 -4.31
C LEU A 134 -2.16 -2.43 -3.57
N LEU A 135 -2.06 -2.74 -2.27
CA LEU A 135 -0.87 -2.43 -1.49
C LEU A 135 0.14 -3.58 -1.54
N ILE A 136 1.31 -3.33 -2.13
CA ILE A 136 2.42 -4.27 -2.26
C ILE A 136 3.45 -3.94 -1.17
N THR A 137 3.48 -4.77 -0.13
CA THR A 137 4.39 -4.63 1.00
C THR A 137 4.78 -6.01 1.56
N SER A 138 5.75 -6.05 2.47
CA SER A 138 6.10 -7.32 3.13
C SER A 138 4.97 -7.76 4.08
N THR A 139 4.78 -9.08 4.22
CA THR A 139 3.81 -9.66 5.19
C THR A 139 4.03 -9.16 6.62
N ARG A 140 5.29 -8.94 7.02
CA ARG A 140 5.66 -8.37 8.34
C ARG A 140 5.17 -6.93 8.54
N HIS A 141 5.07 -6.15 7.46
CA HIS A 141 4.72 -4.73 7.52
C HIS A 141 3.29 -4.42 7.10
N MET A 142 2.53 -5.41 6.64
CA MET A 142 1.15 -5.26 6.18
C MET A 142 0.23 -4.62 7.23
N ALA A 143 0.27 -5.08 8.48
CA ALA A 143 -0.53 -4.51 9.57
C ALA A 143 -0.18 -3.05 9.91
N ARG A 144 1.06 -2.62 9.65
CA ARG A 144 1.48 -1.22 9.87
C ARG A 144 1.12 -0.33 8.69
N ALA A 145 1.06 -0.90 7.50
CA ALA A 145 0.80 -0.19 6.26
C ALA A 145 -0.70 0.00 6.00
N SER A 146 -1.57 -0.84 6.58
CA SER A 146 -3.03 -0.74 6.49
C SER A 146 -3.66 0.28 7.45
N LEU A 147 -2.85 1.06 8.18
CA LEU A 147 -3.34 2.06 9.14
C LEU A 147 -3.66 3.40 8.49
N VAL A 148 -3.51 3.49 7.17
CA VAL A 148 -3.72 4.69 6.36
C VAL A 148 -4.74 4.41 5.29
#